data_AF-A0A932RX74-F1
#
_entry.id   AF-A0A932RX74-F1
#
_cell.length_a   1.000
_cell.length_b   1.000
_cell.length_c   1.000
_cell.angle_alpha   90.00
_cell.angle_beta   90.00
_cell.angle_gamma   90.00
#
_symmetry.space_group_name_H-M   'P 1'
#
loop_
_entity.id
_entity.type
_entity.pdbx_description
1 polymer ?
#
loop_
_entity_poly.entity_id
_entity_poly.type
_entity_poly.pdbx_seq_one_letter_code
_entity_poly.pdbx_strand_id
1 'polypeptide(L)'
;MSDSAYRQAAEPVAQLTKTMRRAREQGHLAVEGLHRAADRPPGSCSLSWGVCPDDGDTLITTEGTSTCTVCARQWNYPRAEYSCTEPAVLLLNRQPICAAHARSAPPRAHLTPMPDPMDPPPSAPEPARAHPQPR
;
A
#
# COMPACT_ATOMS: atom_id res chain seq x y z
N MET A 1 -7.70 52.07 -16.16
CA MET A 1 -7.37 51.28 -14.95
C MET A 1 -7.75 49.82 -15.22
N SER A 2 -7.02 49.18 -16.12
CA SER A 2 -7.59 48.18 -17.01
C SER A 2 -6.91 46.83 -16.87
N ASP A 3 -7.73 45.81 -16.62
CA ASP A 3 -7.51 44.37 -16.83
C ASP A 3 -6.37 43.68 -16.04
N SER A 4 -5.18 44.28 -15.98
CA SER A 4 -4.01 43.74 -15.26
C SER A 4 -4.22 43.73 -13.74
N ALA A 5 -4.80 44.79 -13.18
CA ALA A 5 -5.09 44.87 -11.75
C ALA A 5 -6.19 43.88 -11.32
N TYR A 6 -7.15 43.62 -12.20
CA TYR A 6 -8.21 42.63 -11.98
C TYR A 6 -7.65 41.20 -12.03
N ARG A 7 -6.78 40.87 -12.99
CA ARG A 7 -6.11 39.56 -13.05
C ARG A 7 -5.22 39.30 -11.83
N GLN A 8 -4.43 40.30 -11.41
CA GLN A 8 -3.61 40.18 -10.19
C GLN A 8 -4.44 39.96 -8.93
N ALA A 9 -5.63 40.58 -8.82
CA ALA A 9 -6.51 40.36 -7.68
C ALA A 9 -7.28 39.02 -7.74
N ALA A 10 -7.55 38.49 -8.95
CA ALA A 10 -8.30 37.24 -9.15
C ALA A 10 -7.44 35.97 -9.01
N GLU A 11 -6.13 36.07 -9.20
CA GLU A 11 -5.20 34.93 -9.16
C GLU A 11 -5.19 34.16 -7.82
N PRO A 12 -5.15 34.82 -6.64
CA PRO A 12 -5.23 34.13 -5.35
C PRO A 12 -6.52 33.32 -5.19
N VAL A 13 -7.66 33.84 -5.66
CA VAL A 13 -8.96 33.16 -5.60
C VAL A 13 -8.96 31.94 -6.52
N ALA A 14 -8.46 32.07 -7.76
CA ALA A 14 -8.36 30.95 -8.70
C ALA A 14 -7.43 29.85 -8.17
N GLN A 15 -6.31 30.22 -7.54
CA GLN A 15 -5.39 29.28 -6.91
C GLN A 15 -6.05 28.58 -5.73
N LEU A 16 -6.77 29.32 -4.88
CA LEU A 16 -7.53 28.74 -3.76
C LEU A 16 -8.56 27.73 -4.24
N THR A 17 -9.33 28.04 -5.29
CA THR A 17 -10.30 27.11 -5.88
C THR A 17 -9.64 25.84 -6.41
N LYS A 18 -8.47 25.94 -7.06
CA LYS A 18 -7.70 24.77 -7.51
C LYS A 18 -7.23 23.92 -6.33
N THR A 19 -6.73 24.55 -5.27
CA THR A 19 -6.27 23.85 -4.06
C THR A 19 -7.41 23.14 -3.35
N MET A 20 -8.57 23.80 -3.17
CA MET A 20 -9.75 23.18 -2.55
C MET A 20 -10.24 21.96 -3.33
N ARG A 21 -10.22 22.03 -4.67
CA ARG A 21 -10.60 20.91 -5.53
C ARG A 21 -9.69 19.70 -5.32
N ARG A 22 -8.37 19.92 -5.36
CA ARG A 22 -7.37 18.87 -5.08
C ARG A 22 -7.52 18.27 -3.69
N ALA A 23 -7.75 19.11 -2.68
CA ALA A 23 -7.96 18.65 -1.31
C ALA A 23 -9.20 17.76 -1.20
N ARG A 24 -10.28 18.12 -1.90
CA ARG A 24 -11.50 17.30 -1.95
C ARG A 24 -11.24 15.95 -2.64
N GLU A 25 -10.57 15.95 -3.79
CA GLU A 25 -10.20 14.73 -4.51
C GLU A 25 -9.34 13.80 -3.62
N GLN A 26 -8.32 14.36 -2.97
CA GLN A 26 -7.48 13.64 -1.99
C GLN A 26 -8.29 13.08 -0.82
N GLY A 27 -9.25 13.86 -0.30
CA GLY A 27 -10.15 13.41 0.76
C GLY A 27 -11.02 12.23 0.34
N HIS A 28 -11.56 12.24 -0.87
CA HIS A 28 -12.32 11.12 -1.42
C HIS A 28 -11.46 9.85 -1.53
N LEU A 29 -10.26 9.98 -2.10
CA LEU A 29 -9.31 8.85 -2.21
C LEU A 29 -8.92 8.31 -0.83
N ALA A 30 -8.69 9.18 0.16
CA ALA A 30 -8.33 8.78 1.51
C ALA A 30 -9.46 7.97 2.18
N VAL A 31 -10.72 8.41 2.06
CA VAL A 31 -11.87 7.70 2.61
C VAL A 31 -12.04 6.32 1.96
N GLU A 32 -11.92 6.24 0.64
CA GLU A 32 -11.95 4.95 -0.06
C GLU A 32 -10.79 4.02 0.35
N GLY A 33 -9.60 4.58 0.52
CA GLY A 33 -8.43 3.85 1.01
C GLY A 33 -8.67 3.28 2.42
N LEU A 34 -9.32 4.04 3.30
CA LEU A 34 -9.69 3.58 4.64
C LEU A 34 -10.71 2.44 4.58
N HIS A 35 -11.75 2.55 3.72
CA HIS A 35 -12.72 1.46 3.54
C HIS A 35 -12.04 0.17 3.06
N ARG A 36 -11.18 0.25 2.03
CA ARG A 36 -10.45 -0.93 1.54
C ARG A 36 -9.47 -1.51 2.57
N ALA A 37 -8.87 -0.65 3.40
CA ALA A 37 -8.02 -1.09 4.49
C ALA A 37 -8.81 -1.82 5.59
N ALA A 38 -10.01 -1.33 5.91
CA ALA A 38 -10.91 -1.97 6.86
C ALA A 38 -11.43 -3.32 6.35
N ASP A 39 -11.72 -3.43 5.06
CA ASP A 39 -12.20 -4.66 4.41
C ASP A 39 -11.06 -5.62 4.02
N ARG A 40 -9.81 -5.33 4.41
CA ARG A 40 -8.67 -6.11 3.98
C ARG A 40 -8.70 -7.51 4.60
N PRO A 41 -8.61 -8.58 3.79
CA PRO A 41 -8.53 -9.94 4.32
C PRO A 41 -7.32 -10.12 5.27
N PRO A 42 -7.47 -10.86 6.37
CA PRO A 42 -6.33 -11.28 7.18
C PRO A 42 -5.25 -11.96 6.30
N GLY A 43 -3.98 -11.70 6.59
CA GLY A 43 -2.87 -12.26 5.80
C GLY A 43 -2.64 -11.59 4.45
N SER A 44 -3.28 -10.44 4.17
CA SER A 44 -2.96 -9.63 2.99
C SER A 44 -1.58 -8.98 3.11
N CYS A 45 -1.02 -8.59 1.96
CA CYS A 45 0.18 -7.79 1.87
C CYS A 45 0.06 -6.47 2.68
N SER A 46 1.15 -6.08 3.34
CA SER A 46 1.21 -4.86 4.16
C SER A 46 1.60 -3.61 3.38
N LEU A 47 1.97 -3.71 2.10
CA LEU A 47 2.42 -2.56 1.33
C LEU A 47 1.27 -1.61 1.00
N SER A 48 1.58 -0.32 1.08
CA SER A 48 0.59 0.77 1.00
C SER A 48 0.17 1.12 -0.43
N TRP A 49 0.70 0.41 -1.43
CA TRP A 49 0.35 0.56 -2.85
C TRP A 49 0.02 -0.79 -3.47
N GLY A 50 -0.91 -0.82 -4.42
CA GLY A 50 -1.30 -1.99 -5.16
C GLY A 50 -0.42 -2.24 -6.37
N VAL A 51 -0.39 -3.49 -6.82
CA VAL A 51 0.38 -3.96 -7.98
C VAL A 51 -0.49 -4.82 -8.88
N CYS A 52 -0.04 -5.06 -10.11
CA CYS A 52 -0.58 -6.13 -10.93
C CYS A 52 -0.25 -7.47 -10.25
N PRO A 53 -1.22 -8.35 -9.97
CA PRO A 53 -0.95 -9.64 -9.33
C PRO A 53 0.04 -10.50 -10.15
N ASP A 54 0.01 -10.34 -11.47
CA ASP A 54 0.81 -11.13 -12.41
C ASP A 54 2.13 -10.44 -12.75
N ASP A 55 2.09 -9.13 -13.04
CA ASP A 55 3.25 -8.40 -13.57
C ASP A 55 3.95 -7.49 -12.56
N GLY A 56 3.50 -7.43 -11.31
CA GLY A 56 4.11 -6.58 -10.28
C GLY A 56 3.85 -5.09 -10.48
N ASP A 57 4.88 -4.28 -10.26
CA ASP A 57 4.81 -2.81 -10.23
C ASP A 57 4.78 -2.19 -11.64
N THR A 58 3.67 -2.44 -12.35
CA THR A 58 3.46 -2.07 -13.75
C THR A 58 2.13 -1.32 -13.94
N LEU A 59 1.54 -0.84 -12.85
CA LEU A 59 0.28 -0.11 -12.90
C LEU A 59 0.53 1.36 -13.24
N ILE A 60 -0.23 1.86 -14.21
CA ILE A 60 -0.42 3.29 -14.42
C ILE A 60 -1.82 3.67 -13.92
N THR A 61 -1.94 4.83 -13.27
CA THR A 61 -3.24 5.37 -12.86
C THR A 61 -3.57 6.59 -13.71
N THR A 62 -4.77 6.61 -14.27
CA THR A 62 -5.29 7.73 -15.07
C THR A 62 -6.78 7.88 -14.77
N GLU A 63 -7.21 9.11 -14.47
CA GLU A 63 -8.62 9.43 -14.21
C GLU A 63 -9.29 8.52 -13.16
N GLY A 64 -8.55 8.16 -12.10
CA GLY A 64 -9.07 7.30 -11.02
C GLY A 64 -9.20 5.82 -11.39
N THR A 65 -8.64 5.38 -12.51
CA THR A 65 -8.57 3.97 -12.90
C THR A 65 -7.12 3.53 -13.00
N SER A 66 -6.82 2.29 -12.65
CA SER A 66 -5.49 1.72 -12.86
C SER A 66 -5.51 0.71 -14.01
N THR A 67 -4.45 0.72 -14.82
CA THR A 67 -4.23 -0.25 -15.90
C THR A 67 -2.82 -0.83 -15.79
N CYS A 68 -2.68 -2.13 -15.92
CA CYS A 68 -1.36 -2.77 -16.05
C CYS A 68 -0.82 -2.54 -17.47
N THR A 69 0.40 -2.03 -17.60
CA THR A 69 1.04 -1.77 -18.89
C THR A 69 1.52 -3.03 -19.60
N VAL A 70 1.55 -4.18 -18.92
CA VAL A 70 2.01 -5.47 -19.46
C VAL A 70 0.84 -6.34 -19.90
N CYS A 71 -0.05 -6.75 -18.97
CA CYS A 71 -1.19 -7.62 -19.29
C CYS A 71 -2.48 -6.88 -19.65
N ALA A 72 -2.49 -5.54 -19.64
CA ALA A 72 -3.65 -4.71 -19.93
C ALA A 72 -4.88 -4.90 -19.01
N ARG A 73 -4.73 -5.63 -17.89
CA ARG A 73 -5.79 -5.72 -16.87
C ARG A 73 -6.09 -4.33 -16.32
N GLN A 74 -7.38 -4.04 -16.10
CA GLN A 74 -7.87 -2.75 -15.62
C GLN A 74 -8.60 -2.90 -14.29
N TRP A 75 -8.54 -1.84 -13.50
CA TRP A 75 -9.29 -1.65 -12.27
C TRP A 75 -10.02 -0.31 -12.36
N ASN A 76 -11.32 -0.32 -12.07
CA ASN A 76 -12.18 0.87 -12.04
C ASN A 76 -11.94 1.77 -10.81
N TYR A 77 -10.76 1.66 -10.20
CA TYR A 77 -10.31 2.43 -9.05
C TYR A 77 -8.78 2.59 -9.14
N PRO A 78 -8.17 3.59 -8.47
CA PRO A 78 -6.74 3.85 -8.55
C PRO A 78 -5.96 2.85 -7.68
N ARG A 79 -5.91 1.59 -8.10
CA ARG A 79 -5.28 0.49 -7.36
C ARG A 79 -3.85 0.77 -6.90
N ALA A 80 -3.04 1.45 -7.71
CA ALA A 80 -1.68 1.82 -7.33
C ALA A 80 -1.62 2.80 -6.15
N GLU A 81 -2.71 3.53 -5.87
CA GLU A 81 -2.79 4.52 -4.78
C GLU A 81 -3.35 3.92 -3.49
N TYR A 82 -3.86 2.68 -3.52
CA TYR A 82 -4.40 1.99 -2.36
C TYR A 82 -3.51 0.86 -1.91
N SER A 83 -3.65 0.49 -0.64
CA SER A 83 -2.91 -0.63 -0.10
C SER A 83 -3.20 -1.94 -0.83
N CYS A 84 -2.17 -2.77 -0.93
CA CYS A 84 -2.26 -4.06 -1.56
C CYS A 84 -3.22 -4.98 -0.79
N THR A 85 -4.11 -5.64 -1.52
CA THR A 85 -5.07 -6.61 -1.00
C THR A 85 -4.72 -8.04 -1.41
N GLU A 86 -3.57 -8.24 -2.07
CA GLU A 86 -3.14 -9.56 -2.49
C GLU A 86 -2.69 -10.40 -1.27
N PRO A 87 -2.94 -11.72 -1.28
CA PRO A 87 -2.46 -12.61 -0.23
C PRO A 87 -0.94 -12.50 -0.06
N ALA A 88 -0.49 -12.35 1.18
CA ALA A 88 0.93 -12.41 1.49
C ALA A 88 1.42 -13.86 1.44
N VAL A 89 2.60 -14.04 0.86
CA VAL A 89 3.25 -15.36 0.74
C VAL A 89 4.70 -15.34 1.24
N LEU A 90 5.27 -14.14 1.44
CA LEU A 90 6.63 -13.94 1.92
C LEU A 90 6.66 -12.86 3.02
N LEU A 91 7.71 -12.86 3.81
CA LEU A 91 8.08 -11.80 4.73
C LEU A 91 9.28 -11.05 4.18
N LEU A 92 9.16 -9.73 4.04
CA LEU A 92 10.28 -8.82 3.79
C LEU A 92 10.58 -8.08 5.09
N ASN A 93 11.72 -8.35 5.72
CA ASN A 93 12.04 -7.74 7.03
C ASN A 93 10.90 -7.89 8.05
N ARG A 94 10.29 -9.09 8.12
CA ARG A 94 9.11 -9.42 8.96
C ARG A 94 7.80 -8.72 8.56
N GLN A 95 7.74 -8.05 7.41
CA GLN A 95 6.51 -7.49 6.84
C GLN A 95 5.91 -8.44 5.81
N PRO A 96 4.61 -8.81 5.92
CA PRO A 96 3.98 -9.72 4.97
C PRO A 96 3.83 -9.06 3.59
N ILE A 97 4.38 -9.69 2.55
CA ILE A 97 4.28 -9.21 1.17
C ILE A 97 3.76 -10.31 0.23
N CYS A 98 3.04 -9.89 -0.81
CA CYS A 98 2.56 -10.81 -1.85
C CYS A 98 3.68 -11.17 -2.84
N ALA A 99 3.42 -12.20 -3.66
CA ALA A 99 4.38 -12.67 -4.66
C ALA A 99 4.76 -11.57 -5.66
N ALA A 100 3.79 -10.73 -6.05
CA ALA A 100 4.00 -9.64 -6.99
C ALA A 100 4.97 -8.58 -6.45
N HIS A 101 4.80 -8.17 -5.18
CA HIS A 101 5.74 -7.25 -4.54
C HIS A 101 7.12 -7.87 -4.29
N ALA A 102 7.18 -9.17 -4.01
CA ALA A 102 8.45 -9.86 -3.85
C ALA A 102 9.29 -9.87 -5.13
N ARG A 103 8.66 -9.99 -6.31
CA ARG A 103 9.36 -9.93 -7.60
C ARG A 103 10.01 -8.57 -7.87
N SER A 104 9.43 -7.50 -7.35
CA SER A 104 9.98 -6.13 -7.44
C SER A 104 11.00 -5.80 -6.34
N ALA A 105 11.22 -6.69 -5.37
CA ALA A 105 12.15 -6.46 -4.28
C ALA A 105 13.60 -6.45 -4.79
N PRO A 106 14.51 -5.66 -4.17
CA PRO A 106 15.92 -5.65 -4.57
C PRO A 106 16.55 -7.05 -4.40
N PRO A 107 17.59 -7.41 -5.19
CA PRO A 107 18.18 -8.75 -5.16
C PRO A 107 18.73 -9.21 -3.80
N ARG A 108 18.98 -8.27 -2.88
CA ARG A 108 19.47 -8.53 -1.51
C ARG A 108 18.38 -8.44 -0.44
N ALA A 109 17.12 -8.37 -0.85
CA ALA A 109 16.01 -8.41 0.07
C ALA A 109 16.02 -9.73 0.86
N HIS A 110 15.97 -9.64 2.18
CA HIS A 110 15.80 -10.79 3.05
C HIS A 110 14.34 -11.24 3.01
N LEU A 111 14.04 -12.14 2.08
CA LEU A 111 12.74 -12.76 1.91
C LEU A 111 12.72 -14.11 2.59
N THR A 112 11.73 -14.34 3.44
CA THR A 112 11.44 -15.66 4.01
C THR A 112 10.01 -16.07 3.69
N PRO A 113 9.70 -17.37 3.55
CA PRO A 113 8.31 -17.81 3.44
C PRO A 113 7.43 -17.26 4.57
N MET A 114 6.19 -16.91 4.27
CA MET A 114 5.18 -16.71 5.31
C MET A 114 4.94 -18.04 6.03
N PRO A 115 4.87 -18.06 7.37
CA PRO A 115 4.42 -19.26 8.08
C PRO A 115 2.99 -19.58 7.67
N ASP A 116 2.64 -20.87 7.60
CA ASP A 116 1.25 -21.22 7.33
C ASP A 116 0.38 -20.66 8.45
N PRO A 117 -0.83 -20.14 8.16
CA PRO A 117 -1.73 -19.63 9.20
C PRO A 117 -2.15 -20.71 10.21
N MET A 118 -1.91 -21.98 9.88
CA MET A 118 -2.14 -23.15 10.73
C MET A 118 -0.87 -23.65 11.44
N ASP A 119 0.30 -23.08 11.16
CA ASP A 119 1.50 -23.40 11.93
C ASP A 119 1.36 -22.84 13.35
N PRO A 120 1.50 -23.67 14.39
CA PRO A 120 1.47 -23.17 15.76
C PRO A 120 2.60 -22.15 15.93
N PRO A 121 2.39 -21.07 16.70
CA PRO A 121 3.46 -20.13 17.00
C PRO A 121 4.66 -20.91 17.59
N PRO A 122 5.90 -20.50 17.28
CA PRO A 122 7.06 -21.14 17.88
C PRO A 122 6.90 -21.14 19.39
N SER A 123 7.06 -22.31 20.01
CA SER A 123 6.93 -22.45 21.46
C SER A 123 7.82 -21.42 22.14
N ALA A 124 7.27 -20.71 23.13
CA ALA A 124 8.04 -19.75 23.90
C ALA A 124 9.32 -20.42 24.41
N PRO A 125 10.47 -19.72 24.45
CA PRO A 125 11.69 -20.28 25.00
C PRO A 125 11.40 -20.77 26.42
N GLU A 126 11.69 -22.05 26.70
CA GLU A 126 11.54 -22.61 28.04
C GLU A 126 12.28 -21.70 29.03
N PRO A 127 11.66 -21.32 30.16
CA PRO A 127 12.36 -20.55 31.18
C PRO A 127 13.59 -21.35 31.61
N ALA A 128 14.76 -20.70 31.59
CA ALA A 128 16.01 -21.31 32.02
C ALA A 128 15.79 -22.02 33.36
N ARG A 129 15.92 -23.35 33.37
CA ARG A 129 15.81 -24.15 34.59
C ARG A 129 16.84 -23.61 35.57
N ALA A 130 16.36 -23.01 36.66
CA ALA A 130 17.23 -22.57 37.74
C ALA A 130 17.98 -23.80 38.28
N HIS A 131 19.29 -23.83 38.08
CA HIS A 131 20.14 -24.82 38.73
C HIS A 131 20.07 -24.58 40.24
N PRO A 132 19.74 -25.60 41.06
CA PRO A 132 19.78 -25.46 42.50
C PRO A 132 21.21 -25.16 42.94
N GLN A 133 21.40 -24.05 43.65
CA GLN A 133 22.67 -23.73 44.30
C GLN A 133 22.95 -24.77 45.40
N PRO A 134 24.16 -25.35 45.46
CA PRO A 134 24.53 -26.24 46.56
C PRO A 134 24.61 -25.46 47.88
N ARG A 135 24.16 -26.10 48.96
CA ARG A 135 24.24 -25.58 50.34
C ARG A 135 25.65 -25.72 50.91
#